data_AF-A0A525CJZ9-F1
#
_entry.id   AF-A0A525CJZ9-F1
#
_cell.length_a   1.000
_cell.length_b   1.000
_cell.length_c   1.000
_cell.angle_alpha   90.00
_cell.angle_beta   90.00
_cell.angle_gamma   90.00
#
_symmetry.space_group_name_H-M   'P 1'
#
loop_
_entity.id
_entity.type
_entity.pdbx_description
1 polymer ?
#
loop_
_entity_poly.entity_id
_entity_poly.type
_entity_poly.pdbx_seq_one_letter_code
_entity_poly.pdbx_strand_id
1 'polypeptide(L)' 'RESDLVEILSNTQDKIPDAKISSLPKFPDQDRFVIEVGAEGNTEMVTRALELLRDQFDQAGFHYKEP' A
#
# COMPACT_ATOMS: atom_id res chain seq x y z
N ARG A 1 -4.27 -4.44 -11.54
CA ARG A 1 -4.88 -3.31 -12.30
C ARG A 1 -5.02 -2.12 -11.34
N GLU A 2 -5.18 -0.88 -11.82
CA GLU A 2 -5.34 0.29 -10.94
C GLU A 2 -6.55 0.17 -10.00
N SER A 3 -7.64 -0.44 -10.48
CA SER A 3 -8.83 -0.79 -9.68
C SER A 3 -8.49 -1.61 -8.43
N ASP A 4 -7.59 -2.57 -8.58
CA ASP A 4 -7.25 -3.53 -7.53
C ASP A 4 -6.42 -2.85 -6.45
N LEU A 5 -5.60 -1.85 -6.82
CA LEU A 5 -4.84 -1.07 -5.87
C LEU A 5 -5.78 -0.26 -4.95
N VAL A 6 -6.75 0.45 -5.51
CA VAL A 6 -7.70 1.24 -4.73
C VAL A 6 -8.46 0.35 -3.74
N GLU A 7 -8.91 -0.82 -4.20
CA GLU A 7 -9.61 -1.79 -3.34
C GLU A 7 -8.72 -2.28 -2.19
N ILE A 8 -7.45 -2.61 -2.45
CA ILE A 8 -6.50 -3.04 -1.41
C ILE A 8 -6.27 -1.94 -0.37
N LEU A 9 -6.07 -0.70 -0.82
CA LEU A 9 -5.84 0.43 0.08
C LEU A 9 -7.08 0.72 0.95
N SER A 10 -8.27 0.74 0.34
CA SER A 10 -9.54 0.93 1.06
C SER A 10 -9.80 -0.20 2.05
N ASN A 11 -9.65 -1.46 1.64
CA ASN A 11 -9.84 -2.61 2.52
C ASN A 11 -8.86 -2.61 3.71
N THR A 12 -7.64 -2.13 3.51
CA THR A 12 -6.65 -1.98 4.58
C THR A 12 -7.06 -0.87 5.55
N GLN A 13 -7.48 0.28 5.02
CA GLN A 13 -7.96 1.41 5.82
C GLN A 13 -9.18 1.04 6.69
N ASP A 14 -10.11 0.25 6.15
CA ASP A 14 -11.30 -0.20 6.88
C ASP A 14 -10.96 -1.19 8.01
N LYS A 15 -9.95 -2.05 7.79
CA LYS A 15 -9.51 -3.05 8.78
C LYS A 15 -8.64 -2.43 9.89
N ILE A 16 -7.96 -1.33 9.60
CA ILE A 16 -7.05 -0.65 10.53
C ILE A 16 -7.35 0.86 10.47
N PRO A 17 -8.50 1.28 11.02
CA PRO A 17 -8.97 2.68 10.91
C PRO A 17 -8.05 3.67 11.62
N ASP A 18 -7.26 3.22 12.59
CA ASP A 18 -6.31 4.03 13.35
C ASP A 18 -4.98 4.26 12.61
N ALA A 19 -4.75 3.56 11.49
CA ALA A 19 -3.65 3.84 10.57
C ALA A 19 -4.19 4.59 9.37
N LYS A 20 -3.54 5.70 9.01
CA LYS A 20 -3.83 6.44 7.78
C LYS A 20 -3.04 5.82 6.63
N ILE A 21 -3.75 5.24 5.66
CA ILE A 21 -3.14 4.67 4.46
C ILE A 21 -3.02 5.73 3.37
N SER A 22 -1.90 5.75 2.65
CA SER A 22 -1.63 6.70 1.58
C SER A 22 -0.89 6.06 0.42
N SER A 23 -1.07 6.64 -0.77
CA SER A 23 -0.35 6.25 -1.98
C SER A 23 0.14 7.50 -2.72
N LEU A 24 1.37 7.45 -3.22
CA LEU A 24 1.99 8.53 -3.98
C LEU A 24 2.55 8.01 -5.31
N PRO A 25 1.98 8.42 -6.46
CA PRO A 25 2.56 8.08 -7.75
C PRO A 25 3.94 8.74 -7.93
N LYS A 26 4.90 7.95 -8.42
CA LYS A 26 6.27 8.35 -8.75
C LYS A 26 6.59 7.97 -10.19
N PHE A 27 7.34 8.84 -10.85
CA PHE A 27 7.86 8.64 -12.20
C PHE A 27 9.39 8.67 -12.13
N PRO A 28 10.03 7.60 -11.61
CA PRO A 28 11.48 7.55 -11.46
C PRO A 28 12.22 7.70 -12.79
N ASP A 29 11.64 7.19 -13.89
CA ASP A 29 12.16 7.30 -15.25
C ASP A 29 10.99 7.43 -16.25
N GLN A 30 11.25 7.84 -17.50
CA GLN A 30 10.20 8.06 -18.52
C GLN A 30 9.37 6.80 -18.84
N ASP A 31 9.92 5.61 -18.61
CA ASP A 31 9.29 4.34 -18.98
C ASP A 31 8.75 3.53 -17.79
N ARG A 32 8.89 4.05 -16.55
CA ARG A 32 8.52 3.32 -15.35
C ARG A 32 7.62 4.13 -14.45
N PHE A 33 6.42 3.61 -14.24
CA PHE A 33 5.48 4.08 -13.24
C PHE A 33 5.61 3.25 -11.96
N VAL A 34 5.77 3.93 -10.82
CA VAL A 34 5.83 3.31 -9.49
C VAL A 34 4.82 4.01 -8.60
N ILE A 35 4.16 3.27 -7.72
CA ILE A 35 3.33 3.86 -6.67
C ILE A 35 3.97 3.51 -5.34
N GLU A 36 4.37 4.52 -4.59
CA GLU A 36 4.77 4.36 -3.20
C GLU A 36 3.52 4.27 -2.35
N VAL A 37 3.46 3.29 -1.46
CA VAL A 37 2.36 3.08 -0.53
C VAL A 37 2.92 3.15 0.88
N GLY A 38 2.24 3.87 1.77
CA GLY A 38 2.68 4.07 3.14
C GLY A 38 1.51 4.13 4.12
N ALA A 39 1.82 3.89 5.39
CA ALA A 39 0.90 4.00 6.51
C ALA A 39 1.47 4.96 7.57
N GLU A 40 0.61 5.78 8.16
CA GLU A 40 0.96 6.73 9.23
C GLU A 40 0.06 6.48 10.45
N GLY A 41 0.61 6.55 11.66
CA GLY A 41 -0.13 6.33 12.90
C GLY A 41 0.77 5.83 14.03
N ASN A 42 0.18 5.17 15.02
CA ASN A 42 0.95 4.48 16.05
C ASN A 42 1.78 3.34 15.41
N THR A 43 3.02 3.16 15.86
CA THR A 43 3.97 2.12 15.41
C THR A 43 3.34 0.74 15.25
N GLU A 44 2.52 0.30 16.21
CA GLU A 44 1.87 -1.02 16.13
C GLU A 44 0.89 -1.10 14.95
N MET A 45 0.08 -0.06 14.78
CA MET A 45 -0.92 0.01 13.70
C MET A 45 -0.28 0.17 12.33
N VAL A 46 0.81 0.95 12.24
CA VAL A 46 1.61 1.09 11.03
C VAL A 46 2.19 -0.25 10.63
N THR A 47 2.81 -0.97 11.57
CA THR A 47 3.40 -2.30 11.29
C THR A 47 2.34 -3.26 10.76
N ARG A 48 1.21 -3.35 11.46
CA ARG A 48 0.09 -4.22 11.06
C ARG A 48 -0.51 -3.83 9.71
N ALA A 49 -0.58 -2.54 9.40
CA ALA A 49 -1.06 -2.05 8.11
C ALA A 49 -0.12 -2.41 6.97
N LEU A 50 1.20 -2.26 7.17
CA LEU A 50 2.18 -2.64 6.17
C LEU A 50 2.21 -4.14 5.91
N GLU A 51 2.08 -4.97 6.96
CA GLU A 51 1.96 -6.43 6.82
C GLU A 51 0.72 -6.81 6.02
N LEU A 52 -0.44 -6.24 6.36
CA LEU A 52 -1.69 -6.50 5.66
C LEU A 52 -1.65 -6.06 4.18
N LEU A 53 -0.99 -4.93 3.89
CA LEU A 53 -0.80 -4.45 2.52
C LEU A 53 0.10 -5.40 1.73
N ARG A 54 1.20 -5.89 2.30
CA ARG A 54 2.08 -6.87 1.66
C ARG A 54 1.32 -8.13 1.27
N ASP A 55 0.60 -8.73 2.22
CA ASP A 55 -0.18 -9.95 1.97
C ASP A 55 -1.22 -9.76 0.84
N GLN A 56 -1.90 -8.62 0.82
CA GLN A 56 -2.88 -8.31 -0.23
C GLN A 56 -2.22 -8.04 -1.58
N PHE A 57 -1.07 -7.37 -1.61
CA PHE A 57 -0.31 -7.15 -2.83
C PHE A 57 0.22 -8.47 -3.41
N ASP A 58 0.72 -9.38 -2.59
CA ASP A 58 1.15 -10.71 -3.02
C ASP A 58 -0.01 -11.50 -3.62
N GLN A 59 -1.18 -11.51 -2.96
CA GLN A 59 -2.38 -12.19 -3.46
C GLN A 59 -2.89 -11.62 -4.79
N ALA A 60 -2.75 -10.30 -4.99
CA ALA A 60 -3.12 -9.62 -6.23
C ALA A 60 -2.02 -9.67 -7.31
N GLY A 61 -0.84 -10.25 -7.00
CA GLY A 61 0.28 -10.41 -7.93
C GLY A 61 1.05 -9.12 -8.23
N PHE A 62 1.03 -8.14 -7.32
CA PHE A 62 1.82 -6.93 -7.46
C PHE A 62 3.30 -7.19 -7.19
N HIS A 63 4.17 -6.59 -8.00
CA HIS A 63 5.60 -6.54 -7.73
C HIS A 63 5.92 -5.29 -6.92
N TYR A 64 6.38 -5.46 -5.68
CA TYR A 64 6.82 -4.36 -4.81
C TYR A 64 8.25 -4.58 -4.31
N LYS A 65 8.88 -3.51 -3.84
CA LYS A 65 10.21 -3.54 -3.23
C LYS A 65 10.14 -2.82 -1.89
N GLU A 66 10.67 -3.46 -0.85
CA GLU A 66 10.75 -2.85 0.47
C GLU A 66 11.84 -1.75 0.48
N PRO A 67 11.60 -0.61 1.16
CA PRO A 67 12.61 0.42 1.34
C PRO A 67 13.82 -0.06 2.14
#